data_AF-A0ABD2JQH0-F1
#
_entry.id   AF-A0ABD2JQH0-F1
#
_cell.length_a   1.000
_cell.length_b   1.000
_cell.length_c   1.000
_cell.angle_alpha   90.00
_cell.angle_beta   90.00
_cell.angle_gamma   90.00
#
_symmetry.space_group_name_H-M   'P 1'
#
loop_
_entity.id
_entity.type
_entity.pdbx_description
1 polymer ?
#
loop_
_entity_poly.entity_id
_entity_poly.type
_entity_poly.pdbx_seq_one_letter_code
_entity_poly.pdbx_strand_id
1 'polypeptide(L)'
;MAVAPIFSLLFWVVRELLGSSHSSVANLLATDQQPLVPINPWPTLFPRPLIEPNCRHNILSRHNSVLIIVKSAPDRRKHRDAVRATYGALKRYPPASEAPPAVPAPAVGTGGDTFFRLRTIFVLGRSAADDAAQMNALESEAATHGDLLVGDFVDTYFNNTLKVVLDWRERPANATRRQFRR
;
A
#
# COMPACT_ATOMS: atom_id res chain seq x y z
N MET A 1 -7.38 32.28 -81.95
CA MET A 1 -6.26 31.83 -81.09
C MET A 1 -6.85 31.37 -79.76
N ALA A 2 -6.99 30.07 -79.57
CA ALA A 2 -7.49 29.48 -78.33
C ALA A 2 -6.35 28.63 -77.75
N VAL A 3 -5.84 29.04 -76.59
CA VAL A 3 -4.81 28.32 -75.84
C VAL A 3 -5.51 27.53 -74.73
N ALA A 4 -5.58 26.20 -74.89
CA ALA A 4 -5.67 25.16 -73.84
C ALA A 4 -6.08 23.84 -74.53
N PRO A 5 -5.44 22.69 -74.22
CA PRO A 5 -5.53 22.14 -72.87
C PRO A 5 -4.25 21.41 -72.43
N ILE A 6 -3.32 22.12 -71.78
CA ILE A 6 -2.22 21.48 -71.04
C ILE A 6 -2.68 21.06 -69.63
N PHE A 7 -3.69 21.74 -69.08
CA PHE A 7 -4.22 21.44 -67.75
C PHE A 7 -4.90 20.06 -67.65
N SER A 8 -5.55 19.57 -68.71
CA SER A 8 -6.21 18.25 -68.67
C SER A 8 -5.22 17.08 -68.64
N LEU A 9 -4.05 17.23 -69.28
CA LEU A 9 -3.01 16.21 -69.28
C LEU A 9 -2.25 16.17 -67.95
N LEU A 10 -1.98 17.33 -67.35
CA LEU A 10 -1.38 17.39 -66.02
C LEU A 10 -2.32 16.79 -64.96
N PHE A 11 -3.63 17.06 -65.05
CA PHE A 11 -4.61 16.50 -64.11
C PHE A 11 -4.77 14.98 -64.27
N TRP A 12 -4.69 14.46 -65.50
CA TRP A 12 -4.73 13.02 -65.75
C TRP A 12 -3.46 12.32 -65.24
N VAL A 13 -2.27 12.86 -65.51
CA VAL A 13 -1.00 12.30 -65.04
C VAL A 13 -0.88 12.34 -63.51
N VAL A 14 -1.33 13.41 -62.86
CA VAL A 14 -1.34 13.50 -61.39
C VAL A 14 -2.30 12.47 -60.79
N ARG A 15 -3.45 12.20 -61.44
CA ARG A 15 -4.40 11.18 -60.98
C ARG A 15 -3.91 9.74 -61.17
N GLU A 16 -3.10 9.50 -62.20
CA GLU A 16 -2.53 8.17 -62.48
C GLU A 16 -1.28 7.88 -61.63
N LEU A 17 -0.46 8.90 -61.34
CA LEU A 17 0.72 8.77 -60.47
C LEU A 17 0.37 8.74 -58.97
N LEU A 18 -0.71 9.43 -58.57
CA LEU A 18 -1.30 9.30 -57.23
C LEU A 18 -2.31 8.15 -57.23
N GLY A 19 -1.83 6.96 -57.60
CA GLY A 19 -2.57 5.71 -57.42
C GLY A 19 -3.20 5.65 -56.03
N SER A 20 -4.41 5.10 -55.96
CA SER A 20 -5.32 5.07 -54.81
C SER A 20 -4.69 4.44 -53.56
N SER A 21 -3.82 5.18 -52.87
CA SER A 21 -3.26 4.80 -51.57
C SER A 21 -4.18 5.17 -50.40
N HIS A 22 -5.42 5.58 -50.68
CA HIS A 22 -6.39 5.94 -49.66
C HIS A 22 -6.96 4.74 -48.88
N SER A 23 -6.67 3.50 -49.28
CA SER A 23 -7.13 2.31 -48.55
C SER A 23 -6.24 1.94 -47.37
N SER A 24 -4.99 2.43 -47.32
CA SER A 24 -4.01 1.96 -46.32
C SER A 24 -3.89 2.87 -45.09
N VAL A 25 -4.23 4.15 -45.20
CA VAL A 25 -4.13 5.11 -44.07
C VAL A 25 -5.37 5.06 -43.17
N ALA A 26 -6.54 4.71 -43.72
CA ALA A 26 -7.76 4.54 -42.94
C ALA A 26 -7.64 3.42 -41.90
N ASN A 27 -6.84 2.38 -42.19
CA ASN A 27 -6.58 1.27 -41.26
C ASN A 27 -5.47 1.58 -40.24
N LEU A 28 -4.65 2.61 -40.45
CA LEU A 28 -3.63 3.05 -39.48
C LEU A 28 -4.20 4.01 -38.42
N LEU A 29 -5.33 4.66 -38.73
CA LEU A 29 -6.10 5.51 -37.81
C LEU A 29 -7.34 4.80 -37.23
N ALA A 30 -7.57 3.54 -37.61
CA ALA A 30 -8.38 2.63 -36.82
C ALA A 30 -7.64 2.43 -35.49
N THR A 31 -7.84 3.41 -34.61
CA THR A 31 -7.37 3.40 -33.24
C THR A 31 -7.88 2.09 -32.70
N ASP A 32 -6.97 1.17 -32.42
CA ASP A 32 -7.25 -0.04 -31.66
C ASP A 32 -7.68 0.48 -30.28
N GLN A 33 -8.96 0.83 -30.16
CA GLN A 33 -9.62 1.11 -28.91
C GLN A 33 -9.79 -0.24 -28.21
N GLN A 34 -8.66 -0.88 -27.90
CA GLN A 34 -8.64 -1.78 -26.78
C GLN A 34 -9.17 -0.95 -25.61
N PRO A 35 -10.24 -1.42 -24.93
CA PRO A 35 -10.69 -0.74 -23.74
C PRO A 35 -9.46 -0.56 -22.86
N LEU A 36 -9.22 0.67 -22.38
CA LEU A 36 -8.12 0.97 -21.48
C LEU A 36 -8.36 0.17 -20.19
N VAL A 37 -7.98 -1.10 -20.20
CA VAL A 37 -7.94 -1.94 -19.01
C VAL A 37 -6.81 -1.33 -18.20
N PRO A 38 -7.09 -0.80 -17.01
CA PRO A 38 -6.04 -0.33 -16.15
C PRO A 38 -5.04 -1.47 -15.98
N ILE A 39 -3.77 -1.22 -16.30
CA ILE A 39 -2.68 -2.20 -16.09
C ILE A 39 -2.69 -2.68 -14.62
N ASN A 40 -3.24 -1.84 -13.73
CA ASN A 40 -3.32 -2.04 -12.30
C ASN A 40 -4.73 -1.63 -11.83
N PRO A 41 -5.73 -2.52 -11.89
CA PRO A 41 -7.03 -2.21 -11.32
C PRO A 41 -6.89 -2.08 -9.80
N TRP A 42 -7.06 -0.87 -9.27
CA TRP A 42 -6.94 -0.56 -7.84
C TRP A 42 -7.66 -1.53 -6.87
N PRO A 43 -8.84 -2.10 -7.19
CA PRO A 43 -9.51 -3.07 -6.31
C PRO A 43 -8.74 -4.38 -6.10
N THR A 44 -7.84 -4.77 -7.02
CA THR A 44 -7.10 -6.03 -6.93
C THR A 44 -5.67 -5.86 -6.40
N LEU A 45 -5.17 -4.62 -6.34
CA LEU A 45 -3.81 -4.33 -5.85
C LEU A 45 -3.70 -4.33 -4.32
N PHE A 46 -4.80 -4.03 -3.63
CA PHE A 46 -4.79 -4.00 -2.17
C PHE A 46 -5.29 -5.33 -1.62
N PRO A 47 -4.41 -6.15 -1.01
CA PRO A 47 -4.86 -7.35 -0.35
C PRO A 47 -5.86 -7.00 0.76
N ARG A 48 -6.92 -7.80 0.87
CA ARG A 48 -7.90 -7.65 1.95
C ARG A 48 -7.29 -8.19 3.26
N PRO A 49 -7.50 -7.52 4.39
CA PRO A 49 -7.14 -8.10 5.69
C PRO A 49 -8.05 -9.30 5.97
N LEU A 50 -7.45 -10.41 6.37
CA LEU A 50 -8.13 -11.56 6.96
C LEU A 50 -8.24 -11.38 8.49
N ILE A 51 -7.19 -10.83 9.09
CA ILE A 51 -7.12 -10.51 10.51
C ILE A 51 -6.62 -9.06 10.64
N GLU A 52 -7.35 -8.27 11.41
CA GLU A 52 -7.00 -6.89 11.73
C GLU A 52 -6.46 -6.77 13.17
N PRO A 53 -5.51 -5.86 13.43
CA PRO A 53 -5.00 -5.63 14.77
C PRO A 53 -6.07 -4.96 15.64
N ASN A 54 -6.17 -5.39 16.89
CA ASN A 54 -7.15 -4.88 17.83
C ASN A 54 -6.88 -3.39 18.14
N CYS A 55 -7.86 -2.53 17.84
CA CYS A 55 -7.74 -1.08 18.04
C CYS A 55 -8.35 -0.56 19.35
N ARG A 56 -8.96 -1.42 20.19
CA ARG A 56 -9.65 -0.98 21.42
C ARG A 56 -8.72 -0.27 22.42
N HIS A 57 -7.47 -0.70 22.50
CA HIS A 57 -6.46 -0.11 23.38
C HIS A 57 -5.39 0.65 22.59
N ASN A 58 -5.78 1.35 21.52
CA ASN A 58 -4.82 2.11 20.72
C ASN A 58 -4.23 3.27 21.54
N ILE A 59 -2.96 3.14 21.89
CA ILE A 59 -2.22 4.17 22.63
C ILE A 59 -1.64 5.26 21.73
N LEU A 60 -1.75 5.16 20.40
CA LEU A 60 -1.19 6.16 19.50
C LEU A 60 -2.05 7.44 19.47
N SER A 61 -1.40 8.59 19.65
CA SER A 61 -1.98 9.94 19.59
C SER A 61 -1.66 10.63 18.25
N ARG A 62 -2.22 11.83 18.05
CA ARG A 62 -1.92 12.67 16.86
C ARG A 62 -0.50 13.20 16.83
N HIS A 63 0.12 13.34 17.99
CA HIS A 63 1.49 13.82 18.15
C HIS A 63 2.28 12.77 18.94
N ASN A 64 3.60 12.77 18.76
CA ASN A 64 4.55 11.99 19.56
C ASN A 64 4.18 10.51 19.65
N SER A 65 3.97 9.89 18.49
CA SER A 65 3.59 8.49 18.36
C SER A 65 4.40 7.83 17.26
N VAL A 66 4.79 6.59 17.49
CA VAL A 66 5.57 5.78 16.54
C VAL A 66 4.89 4.41 16.42
N LEU A 67 4.54 4.06 15.20
CA LEU A 67 4.07 2.74 14.83
C LEU A 67 5.23 1.95 14.24
N ILE A 68 5.61 0.85 14.90
CA ILE A 68 6.63 -0.08 14.45
C ILE A 68 5.94 -1.23 13.73
N ILE A 69 6.26 -1.40 12.46
CA ILE A 69 5.64 -2.40 11.60
C ILE A 69 6.68 -3.46 11.29
N VAL A 70 6.45 -4.68 11.77
CA VAL A 70 7.37 -5.79 11.61
C VAL A 70 6.81 -6.77 10.59
N LYS A 71 7.46 -6.85 9.43
CA LYS A 71 7.14 -7.88 8.43
C LYS A 71 7.58 -9.24 8.99
N SER A 72 6.62 -10.15 9.17
CA SER A 72 6.83 -11.51 9.65
C SER A 72 6.31 -12.51 8.63
N ALA A 73 6.51 -13.81 8.87
CA ALA A 73 5.83 -14.89 8.15
C ALA A 73 4.95 -15.73 9.10
N PRO A 74 3.95 -16.49 8.61
CA PRO A 74 3.02 -17.27 9.41
C PRO A 74 3.68 -18.19 10.44
N ASP A 75 4.70 -18.93 10.02
CA ASP A 75 5.47 -19.90 10.77
C ASP A 75 6.44 -19.28 11.79
N ARG A 76 6.75 -17.98 11.68
CA ARG A 76 7.75 -17.29 12.52
C ARG A 76 7.22 -16.83 13.88
N ARG A 77 6.40 -17.63 14.55
CA ARG A 77 5.81 -17.27 15.86
C ARG A 77 6.88 -16.91 16.90
N LYS A 78 7.90 -17.76 17.05
CA LYS A 78 9.00 -17.55 18.01
C LYS A 78 9.72 -16.20 17.82
N HIS A 79 9.84 -15.72 16.58
CA HIS A 79 10.46 -14.43 16.30
C HIS A 79 9.57 -13.27 16.74
N ARG A 80 8.26 -13.37 16.49
CA ARG A 80 7.29 -12.37 16.99
C ARG A 80 7.31 -12.31 18.50
N ASP A 81 7.34 -13.47 19.17
CA ASP A 81 7.40 -13.54 20.63
C ASP A 81 8.69 -12.93 21.18
N ALA A 82 9.83 -13.14 20.52
CA ALA A 82 11.09 -12.49 20.89
C ALA A 82 11.04 -10.96 20.74
N VAL A 83 10.41 -10.46 19.66
CA VAL A 83 10.17 -9.02 19.50
C VAL A 83 9.26 -8.49 20.60
N ARG A 84 8.17 -9.20 20.92
CA ARG A 84 7.26 -8.85 22.02
C ARG A 84 7.97 -8.83 23.37
N ALA A 85 8.90 -9.76 23.62
CA ALA A 85 9.65 -9.83 24.86
C ALA A 85 10.77 -8.79 24.98
N THR A 86 11.12 -8.11 23.88
CA THR A 86 12.21 -7.13 23.83
C THR A 86 11.67 -5.73 23.50
N TYR A 87 12.10 -5.13 22.40
CA TYR A 87 11.74 -3.75 22.05
C TYR A 87 10.24 -3.58 21.72
N GLY A 88 9.56 -4.65 21.31
CA GLY A 88 8.13 -4.61 20.96
C GLY A 88 7.19 -4.45 22.16
N ALA A 89 7.65 -4.77 23.38
CA ALA A 89 6.91 -4.52 24.62
C ALA A 89 6.87 -3.04 25.00
N LEU A 90 7.87 -2.26 24.57
CA LEU A 90 8.00 -0.87 24.97
C LEU A 90 6.79 -0.06 24.48
N LYS A 91 6.06 0.57 25.42
CA LYS A 91 4.88 1.41 25.12
C LYS A 91 5.19 2.89 25.09
N ARG A 92 6.33 3.30 25.65
CA ARG A 92 6.74 4.69 25.82
C ARG A 92 8.26 4.81 25.70
N TYR A 93 8.73 5.83 25.00
CA TYR A 93 10.14 6.22 25.02
C TYR A 93 10.28 7.73 25.30
N PRO A 94 11.20 8.17 26.20
CA PRO A 94 12.01 7.33 27.09
C PRO A 94 11.13 6.54 28.09
N PRO A 95 11.59 5.37 28.56
CA PRO A 95 10.85 4.57 29.54
C PRO A 95 10.64 5.36 30.84
N ALA A 96 9.56 5.07 31.56
CA ALA A 96 9.16 5.86 32.73
C ALA A 96 10.22 5.87 33.86
N SER A 97 11.01 4.80 33.97
CA SER A 97 12.13 4.68 34.91
C SER A 97 13.33 5.56 34.57
N GLU A 98 13.47 5.97 33.31
CA GLU A 98 14.59 6.78 32.80
C GLU A 98 14.11 8.15 32.30
N ALA A 99 12.91 8.57 32.74
CA ALA A 99 12.38 9.87 32.37
C ALA A 99 13.39 10.97 32.78
N PRO A 100 13.66 11.96 31.92
CA PRO A 100 14.66 12.99 32.20
C PRO A 100 14.41 13.64 33.56
N PRO A 101 15.46 13.94 34.35
CA PRO A 101 15.32 14.71 35.58
C PRO A 101 14.68 16.04 35.21
N ALA A 102 13.48 16.29 35.76
CA ALA A 102 12.61 17.46 35.57
C ALA A 102 13.25 18.59 34.75
N VAL A 103 13.30 18.43 33.43
CA VAL A 103 13.59 19.57 32.55
C VAL A 103 12.39 20.49 32.74
N PRO A 104 12.60 21.78 33.07
CA PRO A 104 11.48 22.70 33.29
C PRO A 104 10.57 22.62 32.07
N ALA A 105 9.29 22.32 32.32
CA ALA A 105 8.29 22.15 31.29
C ALA A 105 8.42 23.30 30.27
N PRO A 106 8.43 23.02 28.96
CA PRO A 106 8.50 24.07 27.97
C PRO A 106 7.41 25.10 28.27
N ALA A 107 7.83 26.37 28.29
CA ALA A 107 7.00 27.49 28.70
C ALA A 107 5.63 27.44 27.99
N VAL A 108 4.58 27.38 28.81
CA VAL A 108 3.20 27.83 28.56
C VAL A 108 2.81 27.98 27.08
N GLY A 109 2.07 27.01 26.56
CA GLY A 109 1.29 27.17 25.31
C GLY A 109 1.33 26.02 24.33
N THR A 110 2.22 25.02 24.50
CA THR A 110 2.29 23.86 23.60
C THR A 110 2.13 22.59 24.42
N GLY A 111 0.90 22.05 24.50
CA GLY A 111 0.57 20.80 25.18
C GLY A 111 1.15 19.56 24.48
N GLY A 112 2.47 19.49 24.37
CA GLY A 112 3.20 18.38 23.75
C GLY A 112 3.68 17.40 24.81
N ASP A 113 3.36 16.11 24.65
CA ASP A 113 3.92 15.02 25.46
C ASP A 113 5.46 15.03 25.34
N THR A 114 6.20 14.93 26.44
CA THR A 114 7.68 14.83 26.41
C THR A 114 8.19 13.43 26.03
N PHE A 115 7.27 12.55 25.61
CA PHE A 115 7.54 11.15 25.35
C PHE A 115 6.82 10.69 24.08
N PHE A 116 7.38 9.67 23.43
CA PHE A 116 6.78 8.98 22.30
C PHE A 116 6.00 7.76 22.76
N ARG A 117 4.76 7.62 22.27
CA ARG A 117 3.96 6.41 22.44
C ARG A 117 4.32 5.41 21.34
N LEU A 118 4.60 4.18 21.72
CA LEU A 118 5.11 3.15 20.82
C LEU A 118 4.08 2.04 20.69
N ARG A 119 3.73 1.68 19.44
CA ARG A 119 2.92 0.51 19.15
C ARG A 119 3.63 -0.34 18.12
N THR A 120 3.70 -1.65 18.36
CA THR A 120 4.27 -2.61 17.42
C THR A 120 3.13 -3.45 16.85
N ILE A 121 3.12 -3.65 15.53
CA ILE A 121 2.24 -4.58 14.83
C ILE A 121 3.05 -5.50 13.91
N PHE A 122 2.54 -6.70 13.67
CA PHE A 122 3.15 -7.67 12.78
C PHE A 122 2.33 -7.82 11.51
N VAL A 123 2.97 -7.73 10.35
CA VAL A 123 2.32 -7.85 9.04
C VAL A 123 2.79 -9.13 8.35
N LEU A 124 1.85 -9.97 7.94
CA LEU A 124 2.11 -11.23 7.24
C LEU A 124 0.99 -11.56 6.25
N GLY A 125 1.25 -12.50 5.35
CA GLY A 125 0.22 -13.13 4.52
C GLY A 125 -0.26 -14.45 5.12
N ARG A 126 -1.05 -15.22 4.36
CA ARG A 126 -1.38 -16.61 4.69
C ARG A 126 -0.30 -17.58 4.18
N SER A 127 -0.33 -18.81 4.66
CA SER A 127 0.51 -19.87 4.11
C SER A 127 0.18 -20.17 2.65
N ALA A 128 1.14 -20.76 1.93
CA ALA A 128 0.94 -21.21 0.56
C ALA A 128 0.06 -22.45 0.48
N ALA A 129 0.23 -23.36 1.44
CA ALA A 129 -0.71 -24.44 1.66
C ALA A 129 -1.99 -23.85 2.26
N ASP A 130 -3.14 -24.41 1.90
CA ASP A 130 -4.41 -24.14 2.58
C ASP A 130 -4.40 -24.83 3.96
N ASP A 131 -3.47 -24.38 4.79
CA ASP A 131 -3.19 -24.94 6.11
C ASP A 131 -4.12 -24.29 7.13
N ALA A 132 -5.29 -24.89 7.28
CA ALA A 132 -6.28 -24.48 8.27
C ALA A 132 -5.71 -24.48 9.69
N ALA A 133 -4.78 -25.39 10.02
CA ALA A 133 -4.17 -25.41 11.34
C ALA A 133 -3.29 -24.18 11.58
N GLN A 134 -2.53 -23.76 10.57
CA GLN A 134 -1.75 -22.53 10.64
C GLN A 134 -2.63 -21.28 10.73
N MET A 135 -3.74 -21.23 9.99
CA MET A 135 -4.68 -20.10 10.09
C MET A 135 -5.33 -20.04 11.47
N ASN A 136 -5.80 -21.17 12.01
CA ASN A 136 -6.35 -21.25 13.37
C ASN A 136 -5.32 -20.81 14.44
N ALA A 137 -4.05 -21.18 14.26
CA ALA A 137 -2.97 -20.73 15.14
C ALA A 137 -2.77 -19.20 15.09
N LEU A 138 -2.85 -18.60 13.90
CA LEU A 138 -2.79 -17.14 13.74
C LEU A 138 -3.99 -16.43 14.36
N GLU A 139 -5.20 -16.99 14.23
CA GLU A 139 -6.39 -16.43 14.88
C GLU A 139 -6.29 -16.48 16.40
N SER A 140 -5.81 -17.61 16.96
CA SER A 140 -5.57 -17.73 18.40
C SER A 140 -4.52 -16.74 18.90
N GLU A 141 -3.47 -16.50 18.09
CA GLU A 141 -2.44 -15.50 18.37
C GLU A 141 -3.02 -14.08 18.35
N ALA A 142 -3.81 -13.77 17.33
CA ALA A 142 -4.44 -12.47 17.16
C ALA A 142 -5.42 -12.17 18.30
N ALA A 143 -6.18 -13.18 18.75
CA ALA A 143 -7.04 -13.06 19.91
C ALA A 143 -6.26 -12.78 21.20
N THR A 144 -5.08 -13.40 21.35
CA THR A 144 -4.24 -13.26 22.55
C THR A 144 -3.50 -11.91 22.60
N HIS A 145 -2.89 -11.48 21.49
CA HIS A 145 -2.01 -10.31 21.47
C HIS A 145 -2.62 -9.07 20.79
N GLY A 146 -3.55 -9.25 19.86
CA GLY A 146 -4.22 -8.15 19.15
C GLY A 146 -3.31 -7.29 18.27
N ASP A 147 -2.12 -7.78 17.91
CA ASP A 147 -1.08 -7.04 17.18
C ASP A 147 -0.80 -7.59 15.77
N LEU A 148 -1.58 -8.56 15.30
CA LEU A 148 -1.43 -9.17 13.98
C LEU A 148 -2.27 -8.45 12.92
N LEU A 149 -1.64 -8.22 11.77
CA LEU A 149 -2.27 -7.85 10.51
C LEU A 149 -1.95 -8.93 9.47
N VAL A 150 -2.97 -9.71 9.11
CA VAL A 150 -2.82 -10.83 8.15
C VAL A 150 -3.58 -10.47 6.88
N GLY A 151 -2.91 -10.48 5.73
CA GLY A 151 -3.52 -10.23 4.43
C GLY A 151 -3.91 -11.49 3.67
N ASP A 152 -4.92 -11.36 2.81
CA ASP A 152 -5.39 -12.38 1.86
C ASP A 152 -4.44 -12.49 0.66
N PHE A 153 -3.21 -12.93 0.92
CA PHE A 153 -2.23 -13.30 -0.09
C PHE A 153 -1.24 -14.30 0.48
N VAL A 154 -0.68 -15.14 -0.38
CA VAL A 154 0.32 -16.12 0.04
C VAL A 154 1.61 -15.40 0.43
N ASP A 155 2.10 -15.67 1.64
CA ASP A 155 3.32 -15.10 2.18
C ASP A 155 4.55 -15.74 1.51
N THR A 156 5.04 -15.08 0.46
CA THR A 156 6.30 -15.41 -0.19
C THR A 156 7.22 -14.20 -0.18
N TYR A 157 8.52 -14.42 -0.39
CA TYR A 157 9.48 -13.34 -0.52
C TYR A 157 9.09 -12.36 -1.65
N PHE A 158 8.59 -12.87 -2.77
CA PHE A 158 8.10 -12.07 -3.90
C PHE A 158 6.94 -11.15 -3.49
N ASN A 159 6.09 -11.61 -2.57
CA ASN A 159 4.93 -10.87 -2.06
C ASN A 159 5.24 -9.95 -0.87
N ASN A 160 6.51 -9.66 -0.58
CA ASN A 160 6.88 -8.68 0.45
C ASN A 160 6.37 -7.26 0.15
N THR A 161 6.19 -6.92 -1.13
CA THR A 161 5.57 -5.63 -1.53
C THR A 161 4.10 -5.57 -1.15
N LEU A 162 3.36 -6.70 -1.23
CA LEU A 162 1.97 -6.76 -0.79
C LEU A 162 1.84 -6.52 0.72
N LYS A 163 2.82 -6.95 1.53
CA LYS A 163 2.87 -6.58 2.96
C LYS A 163 2.99 -5.07 3.17
N VAL A 164 3.81 -4.40 2.37
CA VAL A 164 3.93 -2.94 2.42
C VAL A 164 2.60 -2.29 2.03
N VAL A 165 1.99 -2.75 0.94
CA VAL A 165 0.72 -2.18 0.46
C VAL A 165 -0.42 -2.41 1.46
N LEU A 166 -0.50 -3.59 2.09
CA LEU A 166 -1.49 -3.91 3.13
C LEU A 166 -1.39 -2.95 4.32
N ASP A 167 -0.16 -2.73 4.80
CA ASP A 167 0.13 -1.81 5.91
C ASP A 167 -0.36 -0.37 5.62
N TRP A 168 -0.21 0.10 4.39
CA TRP A 168 -0.67 1.44 4.00
C TRP A 168 -2.20 1.58 3.99
N ARG A 169 -2.94 0.49 3.75
CA ARG A 169 -4.41 0.47 3.72
C ARG A 169 -5.03 0.48 5.12
N GLU A 170 -4.46 -0.28 6.06
CA GLU A 170 -4.98 -0.45 7.43
C GLU A 170 -4.83 0.79 8.33
N ARG A 171 -4.59 1.97 7.74
CA ARG A 171 -4.76 3.23 8.45
C ARG A 171 -6.21 3.30 8.92
N PRO A 172 -6.47 3.25 10.23
CA PRO A 172 -7.80 2.93 10.71
C PRO A 172 -8.79 3.96 10.20
N ALA A 173 -9.85 3.53 9.53
CA ALA A 173 -10.90 4.44 9.04
C ALA A 173 -11.57 5.23 10.18
N ASN A 174 -11.46 4.74 11.43
CA ASN A 174 -12.01 5.34 12.64
C ASN A 174 -10.96 5.94 13.61
N ALA A 175 -9.66 5.71 13.39
CA ALA A 175 -8.65 6.57 14.00
C ALA A 175 -8.51 7.75 13.05
N THR A 176 -9.08 8.91 13.42
CA THR A 176 -9.13 10.13 12.61
C THR A 176 -8.02 10.16 11.56
N ARG A 177 -8.39 10.25 10.26
CA ARG A 177 -7.59 10.33 9.01
C ARG A 177 -6.38 11.30 9.02
N ARG A 178 -5.99 11.83 10.18
CA ARG A 178 -5.04 12.88 10.50
C ARG A 178 -4.06 12.48 11.62
N GLN A 179 -3.60 11.23 11.69
CA GLN A 179 -2.52 10.87 12.64
C GLN A 179 -1.11 10.95 12.03
N PHE A 180 -0.98 10.95 10.70
CA PHE A 180 0.30 11.15 9.99
C PHE A 180 0.11 11.96 8.70
N ARG A 181 -0.47 13.16 8.82
CA ARG A 181 -0.22 14.22 7.83
C ARG A 181 0.89 15.09 8.42
N ARG A 182 1.94 15.33 7.62
CA ARG A 182 2.88 16.43 7.87
C ARG A 182 2.10 17.73 8.08
#